data_AF-A0A854QDW9-F1
#
_entry.id   AF-A0A854QDW9-F1
#
_cell.length_a   1.000
_cell.length_b   1.000
_cell.length_c   1.000
_cell.angle_alpha   90.00
_cell.angle_beta   90.00
_cell.angle_gamma   90.00
#
_symmetry.space_group_name_H-M   'P 1'
#
loop_
_entity.id
_entity.type
_entity.pdbx_description
1 polymer ?
#
loop_
_entity_poly.entity_id
_entity_poly.type
_entity_poly.pdbx_seq_one_letter_code
_entity_poly.pdbx_strand_id
1 'polypeptide(L)'
;MSLRTQILHGAIPHLPTHSFTRPALILALSQLRPAVSDPEAVIDTIFGPGGVTPVRALVESWEEEGKVVMKGEGEGKGKKGLERVLGRRLQWSAGVGEHLVEAYANLTTPQTTHSIPLPLTALQTILSSLPSLPPAYTPPHSPQRPISRPLFPQFPASSLPIIRANPLGPLAYAWRIADEALYLTEDQLATTKAKQSDVKRGYWNEPIGPGPEWYGHRVGLGLVYLAAESHLLQAYPAGLTPGSPNPHLPAALASLRTNLGRYEQLVKSVENTEQNVGDAMGFVDYVARSWQGLIKSRYW
;
A
#
# COMPACT_ATOMS: atom_id res chain seq x y z
N MET A 1 26.10 1.93 5.83
CA MET A 1 24.87 2.17 5.03
C MET A 1 25.25 2.84 3.71
N SER A 2 24.69 2.38 2.59
CA SER A 2 24.92 3.02 1.27
C SER A 2 24.36 4.44 1.23
N LEU A 3 24.87 5.32 0.35
CA LEU A 3 24.32 6.66 0.15
C LEU A 3 22.83 6.60 -0.23
N ARG A 4 22.43 5.62 -1.05
CA ARG A 4 21.04 5.35 -1.40
C ARG A 4 20.16 5.16 -0.16
N THR A 5 20.56 4.28 0.76
CA THR A 5 19.83 4.01 2.00
C THR A 5 19.76 5.27 2.89
N GLN A 6 20.83 6.05 2.98
CA GLN A 6 20.84 7.28 3.77
C GLN A 6 19.86 8.33 3.22
N ILE A 7 19.81 8.52 1.89
CA ILE A 7 18.86 9.44 1.24
C ILE A 7 17.42 8.99 1.51
N LEU A 8 17.13 7.69 1.35
CA LEU A 8 15.78 7.16 1.57
C LEU A 8 15.32 7.33 3.02
N HIS A 9 16.15 6.96 4.00
CA HIS A 9 15.86 7.19 5.42
C HIS A 9 15.70 8.67 5.76
N GLY A 10 16.58 9.53 5.21
CA GLY A 10 16.52 10.97 5.41
C GLY A 10 15.27 11.63 4.83
N ALA A 11 14.64 11.03 3.82
CA ALA A 11 13.43 11.54 3.18
C ALA A 11 12.14 11.21 3.94
N ILE A 12 12.11 10.12 4.72
CA ILE A 12 10.90 9.65 5.41
C ILE A 12 10.29 10.70 6.35
N PRO A 13 11.06 11.41 7.19
CA PRO A 13 10.52 12.47 8.04
C PRO A 13 9.87 13.63 7.28
N HIS A 14 10.21 13.81 6.00
CA HIS A 14 9.70 14.91 5.16
C HIS A 14 8.45 14.53 4.36
N LEU A 15 8.07 13.25 4.34
CA LEU A 15 6.88 12.77 3.63
C LEU A 15 5.57 13.50 4.00
N PRO A 16 5.30 13.88 5.27
CA PRO A 16 4.08 14.59 5.62
C PRO A 16 3.95 15.99 5.01
N THR A 17 5.04 16.55 4.45
CA THR A 17 5.07 17.90 3.88
C THR A 17 5.41 17.92 2.39
N HIS A 18 6.24 16.98 1.94
CA HIS A 18 6.74 16.91 0.55
C HIS A 18 6.18 15.71 -0.23
N SER A 19 5.34 14.89 0.41
CA SER A 19 4.76 13.67 -0.15
C SER A 19 5.81 12.67 -0.65
N PHE A 20 5.35 11.58 -1.29
CA PHE A 20 6.21 10.62 -1.97
C PHE A 20 6.63 11.17 -3.32
N THR A 21 7.51 12.17 -3.31
CA THR A 21 7.96 12.85 -4.53
C THR A 21 9.48 12.90 -4.64
N ARG A 22 9.98 13.14 -5.85
CA ARG A 22 11.41 13.37 -6.11
C ARG A 22 11.97 14.57 -5.31
N PRO A 23 11.28 15.72 -5.18
CA PRO A 23 11.67 16.80 -4.27
C PRO A 23 11.99 16.36 -2.83
N ALA A 24 11.26 15.40 -2.26
CA ALA A 24 11.56 14.88 -0.92
C ALA A 24 12.96 14.22 -0.85
N LEU A 25 13.33 13.48 -1.91
CA LEU A 25 14.66 12.86 -2.03
C LEU A 25 15.77 13.90 -2.22
N ILE A 26 15.52 14.94 -3.01
CA ILE A 26 16.47 16.04 -3.24
C ILE A 26 16.72 16.80 -1.94
N LEU A 27 15.67 17.07 -1.19
CA LEU A 27 15.76 17.74 0.11
C LEU A 27 16.53 16.88 1.13
N ALA A 28 16.31 15.57 1.16
CA ALA A 28 17.11 14.66 1.99
C ALA A 28 18.59 14.66 1.55
N LEU A 29 18.87 14.64 0.24
CA LEU A 29 20.23 14.70 -0.28
C LEU A 29 20.93 16.03 0.06
N SER A 30 20.24 17.17 -0.06
CA SER A 30 20.83 18.47 0.23
C SER A 30 21.15 18.64 1.72
N GLN A 31 20.34 18.04 2.61
CA GLN A 31 20.65 17.97 4.05
C GLN A 31 21.87 17.09 4.35
N LEU A 32 22.01 15.95 3.66
CA LEU A 32 23.14 15.04 3.86
C LEU A 32 24.45 15.56 3.22
N ARG A 33 24.36 16.23 2.07
CA ARG A 33 25.50 16.65 1.24
C ARG A 33 25.22 18.03 0.60
N PRO A 34 25.36 19.14 1.35
CA PRO A 34 25.06 20.48 0.85
C PRO A 34 26.00 20.97 -0.27
N ALA A 35 27.17 20.34 -0.45
CA ALA A 35 28.17 20.72 -1.45
C ALA A 35 27.87 20.22 -2.87
N VAL A 36 26.79 19.46 -3.09
CA VAL A 36 26.45 18.91 -4.41
C VAL A 36 25.82 20.00 -5.27
N SER A 37 26.47 20.34 -6.39
CA SER A 37 26.01 21.39 -7.31
C SER A 37 24.73 21.01 -8.08
N ASP A 38 24.56 19.72 -8.40
CA ASP A 38 23.39 19.20 -9.11
C ASP A 38 22.82 17.95 -8.41
N PRO A 39 21.88 18.12 -7.46
CA PRO A 39 21.30 17.01 -6.72
C PRO A 39 20.40 16.12 -7.60
N GLU A 40 19.82 16.66 -8.66
CA GLU A 40 18.94 15.91 -9.58
C GLU A 40 19.74 14.83 -10.31
N ALA A 41 20.88 15.21 -10.89
CA ALA A 41 21.78 14.28 -11.57
C ALA A 41 22.28 13.16 -10.63
N VAL A 42 22.50 13.48 -9.35
CA VAL A 42 22.88 12.47 -8.35
C VAL A 42 21.73 11.51 -8.06
N ILE A 43 20.49 12.00 -7.94
CA ILE A 43 19.31 11.14 -7.78
C ILE A 43 19.14 10.23 -9.01
N ASP A 44 19.27 10.77 -10.23
CA ASP A 44 19.22 9.98 -11.46
C ASP A 44 20.32 8.91 -11.52
N THR A 45 21.52 9.22 -11.03
CA THR A 45 22.64 8.28 -11.00
C THR A 45 22.40 7.13 -10.00
N ILE A 46 21.81 7.43 -8.84
CA ILE A 46 21.63 6.44 -7.75
C ILE A 46 20.40 5.56 -7.95
N PHE A 47 19.31 6.15 -8.43
CA PHE A 47 18.00 5.49 -8.52
C PHE A 47 17.62 5.12 -9.96
N GLY A 48 18.36 5.62 -10.95
CA GLY A 48 18.05 5.51 -12.37
C GLY A 48 17.26 6.72 -12.86
N PRO A 49 17.26 6.94 -14.19
CA PRO A 49 16.57 8.07 -14.79
C PRO A 49 15.06 7.99 -14.61
N GLY A 50 14.42 9.16 -14.52
CA GLY A 50 12.97 9.30 -14.54
C GLY A 50 12.33 9.53 -13.17
N GLY A 51 11.00 9.70 -13.17
CA GLY A 51 10.24 10.09 -11.98
C GLY A 51 9.80 8.92 -11.10
N VAL A 52 9.49 7.76 -11.70
CA VAL A 52 8.79 6.66 -11.00
C VAL A 52 9.74 5.84 -10.13
N THR A 53 10.90 5.45 -10.65
CA THR A 53 11.84 4.55 -9.96
C THR A 53 12.34 5.11 -8.61
N PRO A 54 12.80 6.37 -8.52
CA PRO A 54 13.25 6.94 -7.25
C PRO A 54 12.13 7.00 -6.21
N VAL A 55 10.94 7.42 -6.66
CA VAL A 55 9.78 7.59 -5.79
C VAL A 55 9.24 6.24 -5.30
N ARG A 56 9.22 5.22 -6.17
CA ARG A 56 8.85 3.87 -5.76
C ARG A 56 9.83 3.29 -4.74
N ALA A 57 11.13 3.52 -4.91
CA ALA A 57 12.13 3.14 -3.91
C ALA A 57 11.90 3.85 -2.56
N LEU A 58 11.40 5.08 -2.57
CA LEU A 58 10.99 5.80 -1.37
C LEU A 58 9.79 5.16 -0.68
N VAL A 59 8.75 4.77 -1.44
CA VAL A 59 7.59 4.05 -0.89
C VAL A 59 8.01 2.70 -0.29
N GLU A 60 8.87 1.95 -0.99
CA GLU A 60 9.39 0.66 -0.50
C GLU A 60 10.21 0.85 0.79
N SER A 61 11.06 1.88 0.87
CA SER A 61 11.83 2.18 2.09
C SER A 61 10.92 2.58 3.26
N TRP A 62 9.88 3.36 3.01
CA TRP A 62 8.89 3.74 4.01
C TRP A 62 8.07 2.54 4.52
N GLU A 63 7.76 1.59 3.64
CA GLU A 63 7.12 0.33 4.01
C GLU A 63 8.02 -0.49 4.93
N GLU A 64 9.31 -0.62 4.61
CA GLU A 64 10.28 -1.35 5.43
C GLU A 64 10.44 -0.73 6.82
N GLU A 65 10.54 0.59 6.94
CA GLU A 65 10.49 1.26 8.25
C GLU A 65 9.17 0.99 8.99
N GLY A 66 8.05 1.00 8.27
CA GLY A 66 6.75 0.66 8.84
C GLY A 66 6.69 -0.75 9.42
N LYS A 67 7.37 -1.72 8.80
CA LYS A 67 7.53 -3.09 9.32
C LYS A 67 8.40 -3.13 10.56
N VAL A 68 9.40 -2.26 10.68
CA VAL A 68 10.18 -2.15 11.93
C VAL A 68 9.29 -1.65 13.06
N VAL A 69 8.42 -0.65 12.82
CA VAL A 69 7.46 -0.13 13.83
C VAL A 69 6.41 -1.17 14.24
N MET A 70 6.12 -2.14 13.37
CA MET A 70 5.27 -3.29 13.70
C MET A 70 5.87 -4.19 14.78
N LYS A 71 7.20 -4.18 14.96
CA LYS A 71 7.91 -4.93 16.01
C LYS A 71 7.87 -4.14 17.32
N GLY A 72 7.45 -4.77 18.41
CA GLY A 72 7.47 -4.12 19.74
C GLY A 72 6.48 -4.68 20.75
N GLU A 73 6.43 -4.05 21.91
CA GLU A 73 5.79 -4.62 23.10
C GLU A 73 4.29 -4.88 22.92
N GLY A 74 3.85 -6.06 23.37
CA GLY A 74 2.45 -6.45 23.35
C GLY A 74 2.01 -7.23 22.11
N GLU A 75 2.93 -7.85 21.39
CA GLU A 75 2.69 -8.93 20.42
C GLU A 75 1.94 -10.10 21.11
N GLY A 76 0.61 -9.99 21.13
CA GLY A 76 -0.27 -10.98 21.76
C GLY A 76 -0.53 -12.17 20.83
N LYS A 77 -1.16 -13.22 21.37
CA LYS A 77 -1.61 -14.36 20.57
C LYS A 77 -2.94 -14.05 19.87
N GLY A 78 -3.09 -14.55 18.65
CA GLY A 78 -4.33 -14.50 17.88
C GLY A 78 -4.79 -13.07 17.54
N LYS A 79 -6.11 -12.86 17.51
CA LYS A 79 -6.72 -11.60 17.06
C LYS A 79 -6.17 -10.35 17.76
N LYS A 80 -5.98 -10.39 19.08
CA LYS A 80 -5.47 -9.23 19.85
C LYS A 80 -4.04 -8.87 19.47
N GLY A 81 -3.22 -9.86 19.10
CA GLY A 81 -1.86 -9.64 18.58
C GLY A 81 -1.89 -8.95 17.23
N LEU A 82 -2.64 -9.52 16.29
CA LEU A 82 -2.82 -8.97 14.95
C LEU A 82 -3.36 -7.53 14.99
N GLU A 83 -4.35 -7.26 15.84
CA GLU A 83 -4.91 -5.92 16.03
C GLU A 83 -3.84 -4.91 16.47
N ARG A 84 -2.97 -5.28 17.40
CA ARG A 84 -1.91 -4.39 17.90
C ARG A 84 -0.81 -4.17 16.86
N VAL A 85 -0.38 -5.22 16.18
CA VAL A 85 0.66 -5.16 15.14
C VAL A 85 0.18 -4.32 13.96
N LEU A 86 -0.99 -4.64 13.39
CA LEU A 86 -1.57 -3.88 12.28
C LEU A 86 -2.02 -2.49 12.71
N GLY A 87 -2.47 -2.31 13.95
CA GLY A 87 -2.83 -1.01 14.51
C GLY A 87 -1.64 -0.05 14.55
N ARG A 88 -0.46 -0.52 14.96
CA ARG A 88 0.79 0.26 14.89
C ARG A 88 1.16 0.60 13.45
N ARG A 89 1.01 -0.35 12.53
CA ARG A 89 1.24 -0.08 11.10
C ARG A 89 0.30 0.99 10.55
N LEU A 90 -0.98 0.99 10.94
CA LEU A 90 -1.94 2.03 10.57
C LEU A 90 -1.60 3.39 11.19
N GLN A 91 -1.11 3.42 12.43
CA GLN A 91 -0.61 4.64 13.05
C GLN A 91 0.60 5.22 12.30
N TRP A 92 1.54 4.36 11.87
CA TRP A 92 2.65 4.76 11.00
C TRP A 92 2.14 5.33 9.67
N SER A 93 1.17 4.67 9.02
CA SER A 93 0.52 5.20 7.81
C SER A 93 -0.17 6.52 8.01
N ALA A 94 -0.84 6.70 9.14
CA ALA A 94 -1.54 7.94 9.45
C ALA A 94 -0.59 9.13 9.55
N GLY A 95 0.68 8.92 9.91
CA GLY A 95 1.70 9.98 10.00
C GLY A 95 2.01 10.65 8.66
N VAL A 96 1.88 9.93 7.54
CA VAL A 96 2.09 10.50 6.18
C VAL A 96 0.87 11.29 5.68
N GLY A 97 -0.29 10.98 6.23
CA GLY A 97 -1.54 11.67 5.94
C GLY A 97 -2.06 11.50 4.52
N GLU A 98 -2.51 12.58 3.90
CA GLU A 98 -3.15 12.57 2.57
C GLU A 98 -2.22 12.10 1.44
N HIS A 99 -0.90 12.21 1.66
CA HIS A 99 0.13 11.77 0.74
C HIS A 99 0.18 10.25 0.55
N LEU A 100 -0.53 9.48 1.39
CA LEU A 100 -0.66 8.03 1.21
C LEU A 100 -1.30 7.67 -0.15
N VAL A 101 -2.19 8.51 -0.68
CA VAL A 101 -2.79 8.30 -2.02
C VAL A 101 -1.69 8.29 -3.10
N GLU A 102 -0.68 9.14 -2.95
CA GLU A 102 0.44 9.21 -3.89
C GLU A 102 1.33 7.97 -3.78
N ALA A 103 1.58 7.42 -2.59
CA ALA A 103 2.28 6.13 -2.45
C ALA A 103 1.55 5.03 -3.23
N TYR A 104 0.23 4.94 -3.12
CA TYR A 104 -0.57 3.97 -3.87
C TYR A 104 -0.50 4.22 -5.39
N ALA A 105 -0.55 5.47 -5.83
CA ALA A 105 -0.36 5.82 -7.24
C ALA A 105 1.03 5.36 -7.75
N ASN A 106 2.08 5.57 -6.97
CA ASN A 106 3.43 5.14 -7.32
C ASN A 106 3.60 3.61 -7.35
N LEU A 107 2.91 2.87 -6.48
CA LEU A 107 2.91 1.40 -6.48
C LEU A 107 2.14 0.80 -7.66
N THR A 108 1.07 1.48 -8.11
CA THR A 108 0.28 1.05 -9.28
C THR A 108 0.91 1.43 -10.61
N THR A 109 1.84 2.39 -10.61
CA THR A 109 2.52 2.84 -11.82
C THR A 109 3.49 1.76 -12.33
N PRO A 110 3.37 1.29 -13.58
CA PRO A 110 4.27 0.29 -14.13
C PRO A 110 5.69 0.88 -14.29
N GLN A 111 6.71 0.12 -13.92
CA GLN A 111 8.12 0.54 -14.07
C GLN A 111 8.54 0.65 -15.55
N THR A 112 7.99 -0.24 -16.38
CA THR A 112 8.23 -0.26 -17.82
C THR A 112 6.89 -0.20 -18.55
N THR A 113 6.62 0.91 -19.21
CA THR A 113 5.57 0.97 -20.24
C THR A 113 6.11 0.27 -21.47
N HIS A 114 5.97 -1.07 -21.53
CA HIS A 114 6.15 -1.78 -22.78
C HIS A 114 5.10 -1.27 -23.77
N SER A 115 5.53 -0.49 -24.77
CA SER A 115 4.67 -0.03 -25.85
C SER A 115 4.33 -1.23 -26.73
N ILE A 116 3.13 -1.79 -26.55
CA ILE A 116 2.60 -2.77 -27.49
C ILE A 116 2.01 -1.98 -28.66
N PRO A 117 2.44 -2.22 -29.91
CA PRO A 117 1.81 -1.61 -31.07
C PRO A 117 0.38 -2.18 -31.19
N LEU A 118 -0.61 -1.43 -30.74
CA LEU A 118 -2.02 -1.77 -30.96
C LEU A 118 -2.54 -1.11 -32.23
N PRO A 119 -3.40 -1.79 -33.02
CA PRO A 119 -4.09 -1.17 -34.14
C PRO A 119 -4.99 -0.03 -33.64
N LEU A 120 -4.79 1.17 -34.17
CA LEU A 120 -5.46 2.43 -33.75
C LEU A 120 -7.00 2.34 -33.76
N THR A 121 -7.57 1.50 -34.61
CA THR A 121 -9.02 1.32 -34.77
C THR A 121 -9.70 0.69 -33.54
N ALA A 122 -9.04 -0.26 -32.87
CA ALA A 122 -9.56 -0.89 -31.65
C ALA A 122 -9.52 0.06 -30.45
N LEU A 123 -8.56 0.99 -30.42
CA LEU A 123 -8.43 1.96 -29.33
C LEU A 123 -9.46 3.09 -29.41
N GLN A 124 -9.78 3.58 -30.62
CA GLN A 124 -10.80 4.62 -30.77
C GLN A 124 -12.16 4.15 -30.27
N THR A 125 -12.53 2.89 -30.54
CA THR A 125 -13.79 2.29 -30.09
C THR A 125 -13.83 2.08 -28.58
N ILE A 126 -12.71 1.70 -27.94
CA ILE A 126 -12.63 1.56 -26.48
C ILE A 126 -12.66 2.94 -25.81
N LEU A 127 -11.88 3.91 -26.30
CA LEU A 127 -11.84 5.25 -25.70
C LEU A 127 -13.15 6.02 -25.86
N SER A 128 -13.88 5.83 -26.98
CA SER A 128 -15.20 6.44 -27.17
C SER A 128 -16.28 5.83 -26.28
N SER A 129 -16.08 4.63 -25.74
CA SER A 129 -17.04 3.95 -24.86
C SER A 129 -16.79 4.18 -23.38
N LEU A 130 -15.65 4.79 -23.01
CA LEU A 130 -15.37 5.13 -21.63
C LEU A 130 -16.10 6.42 -21.23
N PRO A 131 -16.83 6.43 -20.09
CA PRO A 131 -17.36 7.66 -19.53
C PRO A 131 -16.20 8.63 -19.22
N SER A 132 -16.47 9.94 -19.31
CA SER A 132 -15.48 11.02 -19.14
C SER A 132 -14.50 10.71 -18.00
N LEU A 133 -13.19 10.74 -18.31
CA LEU A 133 -12.14 10.47 -17.33
C LEU A 133 -12.32 11.38 -16.11
N PRO A 134 -12.23 10.83 -14.88
CA PRO A 134 -12.33 11.65 -13.68
C PRO A 134 -11.20 12.70 -13.65
N PRO A 135 -11.43 13.85 -12.99
CA PRO A 135 -10.39 14.84 -12.82
C PRO A 135 -9.16 14.19 -12.14
N ALA A 136 -7.97 14.44 -12.69
CA ALA A 136 -6.74 13.96 -12.10
C ALA A 136 -6.63 14.48 -10.66
N TYR A 137 -6.28 13.60 -9.72
CA TYR A 137 -6.03 13.98 -8.33
C TYR A 137 -4.95 15.06 -8.30
N THR A 138 -5.26 16.21 -7.72
CA THR A 138 -4.31 17.29 -7.47
C THR A 138 -3.99 17.27 -5.98
N PRO A 139 -2.71 17.05 -5.59
CA PRO A 139 -2.36 17.00 -4.18
C PRO A 139 -2.69 18.35 -3.52
N PRO A 140 -3.28 18.35 -2.32
CA PRO A 140 -3.49 19.58 -1.58
C PRO A 140 -2.15 20.27 -1.32
N HIS A 141 -2.13 21.60 -1.34
CA HIS A 141 -0.92 22.42 -1.16
C HIS A 141 0.12 22.37 -2.29
N SER A 142 -0.13 21.68 -3.41
CA SER A 142 0.71 21.86 -4.60
C SER A 142 0.55 23.31 -5.09
N PRO A 143 1.64 24.11 -5.17
CA PRO A 143 1.54 25.46 -5.71
C PRO A 143 0.93 25.34 -7.12
N GLN A 144 -0.20 26.01 -7.35
CA GLN A 144 -0.84 26.11 -8.66
C GLN A 144 0.11 26.84 -9.60
N ARG A 145 1.11 26.12 -10.13
CA ARG A 145 1.87 26.62 -11.27
C ARG A 145 0.91 26.61 -12.45
N PRO A 146 0.75 27.74 -13.16
CA PRO A 146 -0.02 27.76 -14.40
C PRO A 146 0.55 26.68 -15.30
N ILE A 147 -0.23 25.62 -15.52
CA ILE A 147 0.14 24.45 -16.33
C ILE A 147 0.18 24.93 -17.78
N SER A 148 1.30 25.56 -18.14
CA SER A 148 1.58 26.06 -19.48
C SER A 148 2.21 24.98 -20.36
N ARG A 149 2.43 23.78 -19.80
CA ARG A 149 2.84 22.58 -20.52
C ARG A 149 1.82 21.48 -20.26
N PRO A 150 1.20 20.88 -21.29
CA PRO A 150 0.28 19.76 -21.10
C PRO A 150 1.01 18.66 -20.31
N LEU A 151 0.37 18.17 -19.24
CA LEU A 151 0.91 17.12 -18.36
C LEU A 151 1.16 15.81 -19.13
N PHE A 152 0.49 15.67 -20.27
CA PHE A 152 0.76 14.63 -21.25
C PHE A 152 1.76 15.20 -22.26
N PRO A 153 2.95 14.58 -22.41
CA PRO A 153 3.76 14.78 -23.60
C PRO A 153 2.86 14.72 -24.83
N GLN A 154 3.07 15.59 -25.83
CA GLN A 154 2.49 15.37 -27.15
C GLN A 154 3.08 14.07 -27.69
N PHE A 155 2.47 12.96 -27.32
CA PHE A 155 2.84 11.65 -27.83
C PHE A 155 2.52 11.67 -29.32
N PRO A 156 3.41 11.14 -30.17
CA PRO A 156 3.07 10.95 -31.57
C PRO A 156 1.77 10.15 -31.62
N ALA A 157 0.86 10.55 -32.51
CA ALA A 157 -0.49 9.98 -32.64
C ALA A 157 -0.52 8.45 -32.87
N SER A 158 0.64 7.83 -33.07
CA SER A 158 0.86 6.40 -33.25
C SER A 158 1.10 5.59 -31.96
N SER A 159 1.28 6.22 -30.79
CA SER A 159 1.49 5.47 -29.54
C SER A 159 0.72 6.09 -28.38
N LEU A 160 -0.44 5.51 -28.06
CA LEU A 160 -1.13 5.81 -26.81
C LEU A 160 -0.49 4.99 -25.68
N PRO A 161 -0.02 5.63 -24.60
CA PRO A 161 0.39 4.90 -23.42
C PRO A 161 -0.87 4.27 -22.83
N ILE A 162 -1.06 2.97 -23.06
CA ILE A 162 -2.00 2.21 -22.25
C ILE A 162 -1.43 2.28 -20.84
N ILE A 163 -2.07 3.08 -19.98
CA ILE A 163 -1.76 3.09 -18.55
C ILE A 163 -2.18 1.71 -18.06
N ARG A 164 -1.25 0.75 -18.12
CA ARG A 164 -1.37 -0.52 -17.44
C ARG A 164 -1.25 -0.21 -15.95
N ALA A 165 -2.35 0.23 -15.35
CA ALA A 165 -2.46 0.23 -13.91
C ALA A 165 -2.14 -1.19 -13.45
N ASN A 166 -1.17 -1.35 -12.57
CA ASN A 166 -0.92 -2.62 -11.91
C ASN A 166 -1.81 -2.64 -10.65
N PRO A 167 -3.05 -3.16 -10.72
CA PRO A 167 -3.93 -3.18 -9.56
C PRO A 167 -3.36 -4.05 -8.43
N LEU A 168 -2.38 -4.90 -8.75
CA LEU A 168 -1.71 -5.75 -7.77
C LEU A 168 -0.69 -4.99 -6.93
N GLY A 169 -0.31 -3.75 -7.27
CA GLY A 169 0.65 -2.96 -6.47
C GLY A 169 0.20 -2.79 -5.01
N PRO A 170 -0.97 -2.17 -4.77
CA PRO A 170 -1.58 -2.06 -3.44
C PRO A 170 -1.81 -3.41 -2.74
N LEU A 171 -2.24 -4.42 -3.50
CA LEU A 171 -2.48 -5.76 -2.97
C LEU A 171 -1.17 -6.42 -2.52
N ALA A 172 -0.11 -6.32 -3.30
CA ALA A 172 1.21 -6.85 -2.98
C ALA A 172 1.84 -6.12 -1.79
N TYR A 173 1.61 -4.81 -1.67
CA TYR A 173 1.96 -4.04 -0.49
C TYR A 173 1.24 -4.57 0.77
N ALA A 174 -0.09 -4.69 0.73
CA ALA A 174 -0.84 -5.20 1.86
C ALA A 174 -0.55 -6.67 2.19
N TRP A 175 -0.27 -7.48 1.17
CA TRP A 175 0.20 -8.85 1.34
C TRP A 175 1.49 -8.90 2.15
N ARG A 176 2.48 -8.05 1.83
CA ARG A 176 3.74 -7.99 2.57
C ARG A 176 3.55 -7.53 4.01
N ILE A 177 2.63 -6.61 4.26
CA ILE A 177 2.25 -6.20 5.62
C ILE A 177 1.57 -7.34 6.38
N ALA A 178 0.64 -8.06 5.73
CA ALA A 178 -0.03 -9.20 6.32
C ALA A 178 0.93 -10.35 6.63
N ASP A 179 1.88 -10.61 5.75
CA ASP A 179 2.95 -11.59 5.93
C ASP A 179 3.78 -11.28 7.19
N GLU A 180 4.31 -10.05 7.29
CA GLU A 180 5.08 -9.62 8.47
C GLU A 180 4.22 -9.69 9.74
N ALA A 181 2.94 -9.32 9.67
CA ALA A 181 2.06 -9.38 10.83
C ALA A 181 1.82 -10.83 11.30
N LEU A 182 1.60 -11.76 10.38
CA LEU A 182 1.49 -13.18 10.70
C LEU A 182 2.79 -13.69 11.31
N TYR A 183 3.93 -13.40 10.66
CA TYR A 183 5.25 -13.79 11.14
C TYR A 183 5.50 -13.33 12.58
N LEU A 184 5.26 -12.06 12.91
CA LEU A 184 5.46 -11.54 14.27
C LEU A 184 4.52 -12.18 15.29
N THR A 185 3.27 -12.48 14.92
CA THR A 185 2.34 -13.14 15.85
C THR A 185 2.57 -14.64 16.01
N GLU A 186 3.13 -15.31 15.00
CA GLU A 186 3.43 -16.74 15.01
C GLU A 186 4.79 -17.08 15.62
N ASP A 187 5.83 -16.27 15.38
CA ASP A 187 7.16 -16.50 15.94
C ASP A 187 7.15 -16.37 17.48
N GLN A 188 6.35 -15.45 18.01
CA GLN A 188 6.09 -15.36 19.45
C GLN A 188 5.36 -16.60 20.01
N LEU A 189 4.53 -17.26 19.21
CA LEU A 189 3.92 -18.54 19.58
C LEU A 189 4.98 -19.63 19.63
N ALA A 190 5.89 -19.69 18.66
CA ALA A 190 6.96 -20.67 18.61
C ALA A 190 7.92 -20.52 19.79
N THR A 191 8.34 -19.30 20.12
CA THR A 191 9.22 -19.03 21.28
C THR A 191 8.55 -19.35 22.62
N THR A 192 7.25 -19.06 22.79
CA THR A 192 6.53 -19.46 24.01
C THR A 192 6.21 -20.95 24.08
N LYS A 193 5.92 -21.60 22.94
CA LYS A 193 5.61 -23.04 22.87
C LYS A 193 6.83 -23.93 22.72
N ALA A 194 8.04 -23.44 22.44
CA ALA A 194 9.25 -24.26 22.50
C ALA A 194 9.49 -24.87 23.89
N LYS A 195 8.79 -24.39 24.94
CA LYS A 195 8.69 -25.03 26.26
C LYS A 195 7.62 -26.14 26.37
N GLN A 196 6.77 -26.33 25.37
CA GLN A 196 5.65 -27.28 25.31
C GLN A 196 5.59 -27.93 23.92
N SER A 197 6.12 -29.14 23.82
CA SER A 197 6.45 -29.94 22.63
C SER A 197 5.30 -30.32 21.66
N ASP A 198 4.38 -29.43 21.34
CA ASP A 198 3.34 -29.66 20.32
C ASP A 198 3.52 -28.70 19.15
N VAL A 199 4.33 -29.14 18.18
CA VAL A 199 4.34 -28.56 16.84
C VAL A 199 2.97 -28.81 16.24
N LYS A 200 2.17 -27.75 16.06
CA LYS A 200 0.88 -27.85 15.39
C LYS A 200 1.13 -28.43 13.99
N ARG A 201 0.54 -29.59 13.72
CA ARG A 201 0.54 -30.22 12.41
C ARG A 201 -0.70 -29.75 11.65
N GLY A 202 -0.54 -29.49 10.36
CA GLY A 202 -1.65 -29.26 9.45
C GLY A 202 -2.47 -30.54 9.25
N TYR A 203 -3.56 -30.41 8.49
CA TYR A 203 -4.51 -31.50 8.23
C TYR A 203 -3.86 -32.80 7.70
N TRP A 204 -2.80 -32.67 6.90
CA TRP A 204 -2.04 -33.81 6.35
C TRP A 204 -0.95 -34.36 7.28
N ASN A 205 -0.97 -34.01 8.57
CA ASN A 205 0.10 -34.32 9.53
C ASN A 205 1.46 -33.70 9.16
N GLU A 206 1.47 -32.80 8.18
CA GLU A 206 2.64 -32.01 7.79
C GLU A 206 2.85 -30.90 8.83
N PRO A 207 4.10 -30.45 9.09
CA PRO A 207 4.30 -29.18 9.78
C PRO A 207 3.49 -28.12 9.04
N ILE A 208 2.75 -27.24 9.74
CA ILE A 208 2.01 -26.13 9.10
C ILE A 208 3.00 -25.42 8.16
N GLY A 209 2.84 -25.72 6.88
CA GLY A 209 3.74 -25.32 5.81
C GLY A 209 3.01 -24.41 4.84
N PRO A 210 3.61 -24.13 3.68
CA PRO A 210 3.02 -23.27 2.64
C PRO A 210 1.88 -23.96 1.88
N GLY A 211 0.84 -24.41 2.60
CA GLY A 211 -0.39 -24.97 2.04
C GLY A 211 -1.38 -23.89 1.57
N PRO A 212 -2.51 -24.26 0.93
CA PRO A 212 -3.51 -23.30 0.48
C PRO A 212 -4.10 -22.46 1.62
N GLU A 213 -4.21 -22.99 2.84
CA GLU A 213 -4.69 -22.21 4.00
C GLU A 213 -3.76 -21.04 4.31
N TRP A 214 -2.45 -21.25 4.19
CA TRP A 214 -1.44 -20.22 4.41
C TRP A 214 -1.60 -19.03 3.45
N TYR A 215 -1.89 -19.31 2.17
CA TYR A 215 -2.20 -18.25 1.20
C TYR A 215 -3.54 -17.58 1.51
N GLY A 216 -4.55 -18.36 1.92
CA GLY A 216 -5.86 -17.85 2.33
C GLY A 216 -5.77 -16.85 3.49
N HIS A 217 -4.97 -17.17 4.52
CA HIS A 217 -4.70 -16.28 5.64
C HIS A 217 -4.05 -14.96 5.20
N ARG A 218 -3.04 -15.02 4.33
CA ARG A 218 -2.33 -13.83 3.82
C ARG A 218 -3.23 -12.94 2.98
N VAL A 219 -3.99 -13.52 2.05
CA VAL A 219 -4.98 -12.78 1.25
C VAL A 219 -6.01 -12.13 2.18
N GLY A 220 -6.63 -12.93 3.06
CA GLY A 220 -7.70 -12.45 3.94
C GLY A 220 -7.23 -11.33 4.85
N LEU A 221 -6.06 -11.48 5.47
CA LEU A 221 -5.49 -10.47 6.34
C LEU A 221 -5.03 -9.22 5.55
N GLY A 222 -4.48 -9.40 4.35
CA GLY A 222 -4.13 -8.30 3.46
C GLY A 222 -5.36 -7.46 3.07
N LEU A 223 -6.48 -8.10 2.78
CA LEU A 223 -7.75 -7.43 2.50
C LEU A 223 -8.31 -6.71 3.73
N VAL A 224 -8.24 -7.33 4.92
CA VAL A 224 -8.61 -6.69 6.19
C VAL A 224 -7.80 -5.42 6.42
N TYR A 225 -6.49 -5.47 6.19
CA TYR A 225 -5.60 -4.32 6.32
C TYR A 225 -5.94 -3.22 5.30
N LEU A 226 -6.09 -3.55 4.02
CA LEU A 226 -6.46 -2.58 2.97
C LEU A 226 -7.79 -1.90 3.26
N ALA A 227 -8.80 -2.67 3.68
CA ALA A 227 -10.10 -2.13 4.04
C ALA A 227 -9.98 -1.12 5.19
N ALA A 228 -9.17 -1.41 6.21
CA ALA A 228 -8.91 -0.47 7.30
C ALA A 228 -8.13 0.77 6.85
N GLU A 229 -7.05 0.58 6.08
CA GLU A 229 -6.20 1.69 5.60
C GLU A 229 -6.93 2.59 4.59
N SER A 230 -7.93 2.08 3.88
CA SER A 230 -8.75 2.88 2.95
C SER A 230 -9.43 4.09 3.62
N HIS A 231 -9.69 4.02 4.93
CA HIS A 231 -10.19 5.17 5.70
C HIS A 231 -9.16 6.31 5.79
N LEU A 232 -7.86 6.00 5.78
CA LEU A 232 -6.80 7.02 5.79
C LEU A 232 -6.65 7.74 4.45
N LEU A 233 -7.17 7.16 3.36
CA LEU A 233 -7.13 7.75 2.01
C LEU A 233 -8.22 8.81 1.78
N GLN A 234 -9.01 9.15 2.81
CA GLN A 234 -10.03 10.19 2.73
C GLN A 234 -9.39 11.58 2.76
N ALA A 235 -9.97 12.51 1.99
CA ALA A 235 -9.54 13.89 1.99
C ALA A 235 -9.67 14.49 3.40
N TYR A 236 -8.74 15.36 3.75
CA TYR A 236 -8.77 16.05 5.03
C TYR A 236 -9.81 17.17 5.00
N PRO A 237 -10.58 17.39 6.08
CA PRO A 237 -11.44 18.55 6.17
C PRO A 237 -10.61 19.84 6.05
N ALA A 238 -11.16 20.83 5.34
CA ALA A 238 -10.51 22.11 5.15
C ALA A 238 -10.20 22.78 6.51
N GLY A 239 -8.99 23.32 6.65
CA GLY A 239 -8.58 24.07 7.86
C GLY A 239 -7.86 23.25 8.93
N LEU A 240 -7.51 21.98 8.66
CA LEU A 240 -6.57 21.26 9.52
C LEU A 240 -5.19 21.93 9.52
N THR A 241 -4.62 22.09 10.70
CA THR A 241 -3.27 22.63 10.86
C THR A 241 -2.23 21.59 10.42
N PRO A 242 -1.15 22.01 9.73
CA PRO A 242 -0.03 21.12 9.43
C PRO A 242 0.51 20.47 10.71
N GLY A 243 0.69 19.15 10.70
CA GLY A 243 1.15 18.36 11.85
C GLY A 243 0.07 17.95 12.85
N SER A 244 -1.20 18.30 12.61
CA SER A 244 -2.31 17.71 13.37
C SER A 244 -2.42 16.20 13.08
N PRO A 245 -2.81 15.39 14.08
CA PRO A 245 -2.98 13.96 13.88
C PRO A 245 -4.08 13.68 12.86
N ASN A 246 -3.92 12.62 12.06
CA ASN A 246 -4.87 12.25 11.02
C ASN A 246 -6.28 12.04 11.62
N PRO A 247 -7.31 12.82 11.18
CA PRO A 247 -8.66 12.74 11.74
C PRO A 247 -9.35 11.39 11.49
N HIS A 248 -8.91 10.65 10.48
CA HIS A 248 -9.51 9.39 10.05
C HIS A 248 -8.89 8.15 10.73
N LEU A 249 -7.82 8.33 11.52
CA LEU A 249 -7.15 7.23 12.22
C LEU A 249 -8.08 6.45 13.18
N PRO A 250 -8.95 7.09 13.99
CA PRO A 250 -9.88 6.35 14.85
C PRO A 250 -10.84 5.45 14.07
N ALA A 251 -11.33 5.93 12.92
CA ALA A 251 -12.20 5.16 12.03
C ALA A 251 -11.47 3.97 11.39
N ALA A 252 -10.22 4.18 10.94
CA ALA A 252 -9.37 3.11 10.42
C ALA A 252 -9.13 2.00 11.46
N LEU A 253 -8.83 2.37 12.71
CA LEU A 253 -8.63 1.40 13.81
C LEU A 253 -9.92 0.66 14.18
N ALA A 254 -11.08 1.35 14.19
CA ALA A 254 -12.37 0.71 14.42
C ALA A 254 -12.73 -0.29 13.29
N SER A 255 -12.45 0.08 12.04
CA SER A 255 -12.61 -0.78 10.87
C SER A 255 -11.71 -2.02 10.96
N LEU A 256 -10.43 -1.86 11.32
CA LEU A 256 -9.50 -2.96 11.54
C LEU A 256 -10.04 -3.97 12.56
N ARG A 257 -10.50 -3.51 13.74
CA ARG A 257 -11.05 -4.37 14.79
C ARG A 257 -12.25 -5.18 14.34
N THR A 258 -13.16 -4.52 13.62
CA THR A 258 -14.38 -5.12 13.10
C THR A 258 -14.05 -6.16 12.04
N ASN A 259 -13.17 -5.82 11.10
CA ASN A 259 -12.76 -6.70 10.00
C ASN A 259 -11.95 -7.89 10.50
N LEU A 260 -11.07 -7.72 11.50
CA LEU A 260 -10.36 -8.84 12.15
C LEU A 260 -11.33 -9.80 12.86
N GLY A 261 -12.42 -9.29 13.44
CA GLY A 261 -13.46 -10.14 14.04
C GLY A 261 -14.17 -11.01 13.00
N ARG A 262 -14.51 -10.42 11.85
CA ARG A 262 -15.12 -11.15 10.73
C ARG A 262 -14.15 -12.15 10.12
N TYR A 263 -12.89 -11.76 9.95
CA TYR A 263 -11.83 -12.64 9.46
C TYR A 263 -11.64 -13.86 10.38
N GLU A 264 -11.60 -13.67 11.70
CA GLU A 264 -11.47 -14.79 12.64
C GLU A 264 -12.68 -15.73 12.58
N GLN A 265 -13.90 -15.19 12.44
CA GLN A 265 -15.11 -15.99 12.24
C GLN A 265 -15.04 -16.81 10.94
N LEU A 266 -14.54 -16.20 9.86
CA LEU A 266 -14.37 -16.84 8.56
C LEU A 266 -13.31 -17.94 8.61
N VAL A 267 -12.17 -17.68 9.26
CA VAL A 267 -11.13 -18.70 9.46
C VAL A 267 -11.70 -19.89 10.23
N LYS A 268 -12.41 -19.64 11.33
CA LYS A 268 -13.05 -20.71 12.12
C LYS A 268 -14.12 -21.45 11.33
N SER A 269 -14.90 -20.76 10.48
CA SER A 269 -15.88 -21.45 9.64
C SER A 269 -15.18 -22.30 8.59
N VAL A 270 -14.11 -21.82 7.96
CA VAL A 270 -13.35 -22.62 6.98
C VAL A 270 -12.72 -23.85 7.64
N GLU A 271 -12.13 -23.69 8.84
CA GLU A 271 -11.57 -24.81 9.63
C GLU A 271 -12.62 -25.86 9.99
N ASN A 272 -13.84 -25.43 10.34
CA ASN A 272 -14.93 -26.34 10.70
C ASN A 272 -15.68 -26.93 9.50
N THR A 273 -15.50 -26.38 8.30
CA THR A 273 -16.32 -26.68 7.12
C THR A 273 -15.44 -27.17 5.99
N GLU A 274 -14.78 -28.31 6.22
CA GLU A 274 -13.99 -29.07 5.23
C GLU A 274 -14.79 -29.41 3.94
N GLN A 275 -16.12 -29.19 3.91
CA GLN A 275 -16.99 -29.46 2.76
C GLN A 275 -17.49 -28.23 1.98
N ASN A 276 -17.36 -26.98 2.49
CA ASN A 276 -17.97 -25.81 1.85
C ASN A 276 -16.96 -24.74 1.44
N VAL A 277 -16.13 -25.06 0.44
CA VAL A 277 -15.33 -24.07 -0.31
C VAL A 277 -16.20 -22.92 -0.89
N GLY A 278 -17.51 -23.13 -1.03
CA GLY A 278 -18.47 -22.13 -1.52
C GLY A 278 -18.59 -20.85 -0.67
N ASP A 279 -18.43 -20.92 0.65
CA ASP A 279 -18.66 -19.73 1.51
C ASP A 279 -17.49 -18.73 1.47
N ALA A 280 -16.26 -19.20 1.21
CA ALA A 280 -15.10 -18.32 1.04
C ALA A 280 -15.24 -17.41 -0.18
N MET A 281 -15.85 -17.90 -1.27
CA MET A 281 -16.16 -17.10 -2.44
C MET A 281 -17.16 -15.98 -2.15
N GLY A 282 -18.13 -16.21 -1.25
CA GLY A 282 -19.11 -15.20 -0.85
C GLY A 282 -18.47 -13.99 -0.15
N PHE A 283 -17.43 -14.20 0.64
CA PHE A 283 -16.69 -13.10 1.26
C PHE A 283 -15.86 -12.30 0.25
N VAL A 284 -15.20 -12.99 -0.68
CA VAL A 284 -14.45 -12.33 -1.76
C VAL A 284 -15.40 -11.46 -2.59
N ASP A 285 -16.59 -11.96 -2.93
CA ASP A 285 -17.62 -11.19 -3.63
C ASP A 285 -18.11 -10.00 -2.78
N TYR A 286 -18.33 -10.19 -1.47
CA TYR A 286 -18.70 -9.08 -0.57
C TYR A 286 -17.63 -7.98 -0.51
N VAL A 287 -16.35 -8.33 -0.37
CA VAL A 287 -15.25 -7.37 -0.36
C VAL A 287 -15.14 -6.66 -1.72
N ALA A 288 -15.24 -7.42 -2.81
CA ALA A 288 -15.23 -6.86 -4.16
C ALA A 288 -16.39 -5.86 -4.37
N ARG A 289 -17.61 -6.19 -3.95
CA ARG A 289 -18.77 -5.30 -4.01
C ARG A 289 -18.62 -4.07 -3.11
N SER A 290 -18.03 -4.23 -1.93
CA SER A 290 -17.73 -3.10 -1.03
C SER A 290 -16.74 -2.12 -1.66
N TRP A 291 -15.69 -2.63 -2.29
CA TRP A 291 -14.72 -1.82 -3.03
C TRP A 291 -15.34 -1.16 -4.25
N GLN A 292 -16.17 -1.89 -5.00
CA GLN A 292 -16.92 -1.34 -6.12
C GLN A 292 -17.84 -0.20 -5.68
N GLY A 293 -18.48 -0.33 -4.50
CA GLY A 293 -19.31 0.71 -3.90
C GLY A 293 -18.50 1.96 -3.53
N LEU A 294 -17.33 1.79 -2.90
CA LEU A 294 -16.42 2.89 -2.55
C LEU A 294 -15.92 3.62 -3.79
N ILE A 295 -15.47 2.88 -4.80
CA ILE A 295 -15.08 3.39 -6.11
C ILE A 295 -16.26 4.20 -6.67
N LYS A 296 -17.45 3.60 -6.81
CA LYS A 296 -18.62 4.27 -7.38
C LYS A 296 -19.00 5.54 -6.61
N SER A 297 -18.96 5.56 -5.27
CA SER A 297 -19.31 6.71 -4.45
C SER A 297 -18.35 7.90 -4.55
N ARG A 298 -17.14 7.69 -5.06
CA ARG A 298 -16.17 8.77 -5.33
C ARG A 298 -16.32 9.36 -6.73
N TYR A 299 -17.00 8.66 -7.63
CA TYR A 299 -17.11 9.04 -9.05
C TYR A 299 -18.53 9.48 -9.45
N TRP A 300 -19.48 9.54 -8.51
CA TRP A 300 -20.87 9.97 -8.68
C TRP A 300 -21.30 10.84 -7.51
#